data_AF-A0A3N9XLF6-F1
#
_entry.id   AF-A0A3N9XLF6-F1
#
_cell.length_a   1.000
_cell.length_b   1.000
_cell.length_c   1.000
_cell.angle_alpha   90.00
_cell.angle_beta   90.00
_cell.angle_gamma   90.00
#
_symmetry.space_group_name_H-M   'P 1'
#
loop_
_entity.id
_entity.type
_entity.pdbx_description
1 polymer ?
#
loop_
_entity_poly.entity_id
_entity_poly.type
_entity_poly.pdbx_seq_one_letter_code
_entity_poly.pdbx_strand_id
1 'polypeptide(L)'
;MVAIVAALISCVQLLVGRSVSRGGILSGAMTNHWSAENVALRDVVYGLENKEYAQWSEEERAAATAVGIQISQIGFLLRNSYADRRAFLDFWSNWCVRLFVILSPMIADLRTRQNSPDQWIYFEWLARKAYRHTLRRPWWQRHSWASLKRQTHQLPDPDALRSAGQSRTRATDGDSTTRPEAGEEG
;
A
#
# COMPACT_ATOMS: atom_id res chain seq x y z
N MET A 1 43.47 -13.54 -10.03
CA MET A 1 42.76 -12.74 -11.06
C MET A 1 41.42 -13.36 -11.48
N VAL A 2 41.37 -14.65 -11.87
CA VAL A 2 40.16 -15.33 -12.36
C VAL A 2 38.98 -15.30 -11.37
N ALA A 3 39.21 -15.51 -10.07
CA ALA A 3 38.15 -15.49 -9.05
C ALA A 3 37.48 -14.11 -8.86
N ILE A 4 38.25 -13.03 -9.01
CA ILE A 4 37.75 -11.65 -8.90
C ILE A 4 36.86 -11.31 -10.09
N VAL A 5 37.26 -11.74 -11.30
CA VAL A 5 36.47 -11.56 -12.52
C VAL A 5 35.16 -12.37 -12.46
N ALA A 6 35.20 -13.61 -11.97
CA ALA A 6 34.01 -14.43 -11.80
C ALA A 6 33.03 -13.81 -10.78
N ALA A 7 33.51 -13.32 -9.64
CA ALA A 7 32.68 -12.64 -8.65
C ALA A 7 32.03 -11.35 -9.20
N LEU A 8 32.76 -10.58 -10.00
CA LEU A 8 32.21 -9.38 -10.67
C LEU A 8 31.13 -9.76 -11.69
N ILE A 9 31.34 -10.81 -12.49
CA ILE A 9 30.34 -11.30 -13.45
C ILE A 9 29.08 -11.77 -12.73
N SER A 10 29.20 -12.53 -11.64
CA SER A 10 28.06 -12.98 -10.83
C SER A 10 27.30 -11.80 -10.21
N CYS A 11 28.00 -10.78 -9.72
CA CYS A 11 27.37 -9.56 -9.21
C CYS A 11 26.61 -8.82 -10.32
N VAL A 12 27.20 -8.68 -11.52
CA VAL A 12 26.53 -8.06 -12.67
C VAL A 12 25.32 -8.87 -13.12
N GLN A 13 25.43 -10.20 -13.21
CA GLN A 13 24.32 -11.10 -13.54
C GLN A 13 23.19 -11.02 -12.50
N LEU A 14 23.51 -10.91 -11.22
CA LEU A 14 22.51 -10.69 -10.17
C LEU A 14 21.85 -9.31 -10.29
N LEU A 15 22.60 -8.26 -10.60
CA LEU A 15 22.06 -6.91 -10.78
C LEU A 15 21.17 -6.82 -12.03
N VAL A 16 21.60 -7.41 -13.14
CA VAL A 16 20.82 -7.50 -14.39
C VAL A 16 19.61 -8.42 -14.22
N GLY A 17 19.76 -9.57 -13.56
CA GLY A 17 18.64 -10.46 -13.25
C GLY A 17 17.60 -9.78 -12.36
N ARG A 18 18.05 -8.99 -11.38
CA ARG A 18 17.16 -8.17 -10.55
C ARG A 18 16.50 -7.04 -11.33
N SER A 19 17.19 -6.39 -12.27
CA SER A 19 16.59 -5.32 -13.07
C SER A 19 15.55 -5.86 -14.06
N VAL A 20 15.83 -6.99 -14.72
CA VAL A 20 14.90 -7.67 -15.64
C VAL A 20 13.66 -8.19 -14.89
N SER A 21 13.86 -8.84 -13.74
CA SER A 21 12.76 -9.32 -12.89
C SER A 21 11.89 -8.15 -12.37
N ARG A 22 12.52 -7.06 -11.91
CA ARG A 22 11.80 -5.84 -11.49
C ARG A 22 11.01 -5.21 -12.64
N GLY A 23 11.60 -5.16 -13.84
CA GLY A 23 10.96 -4.65 -15.04
C GLY A 23 9.73 -5.48 -15.44
N GLY A 24 9.82 -6.80 -15.38
CA GLY A 24 8.70 -7.71 -15.66
C GLY A 24 7.54 -7.57 -14.67
N ILE A 25 7.83 -7.48 -13.37
CA ILE A 25 6.81 -7.28 -12.34
C ILE A 25 6.09 -5.94 -12.51
N LEU A 26 6.86 -4.85 -12.71
CA LEU A 26 6.29 -3.52 -12.92
C LEU A 26 5.47 -3.46 -14.21
N SER A 27 6.01 -3.97 -15.32
CA SER A 27 5.33 -4.01 -16.61
C SER A 27 4.03 -4.80 -16.51
N GLY A 28 4.04 -5.98 -15.89
CA GLY A 28 2.83 -6.78 -15.69
C GLY A 28 1.77 -6.05 -14.85
N ALA A 29 2.17 -5.40 -13.75
CA ALA A 29 1.26 -4.62 -12.92
C ALA A 29 0.66 -3.42 -13.67
N MET A 30 1.46 -2.73 -14.49
CA MET A 30 1.01 -1.58 -15.29
C MET A 30 0.12 -2.00 -16.47
N THR A 31 0.46 -3.07 -17.18
CA THR A 31 -0.38 -3.63 -18.24
C THR A 31 -1.72 -4.09 -17.69
N ASN A 32 -1.72 -4.78 -16.54
CA ASN A 32 -2.96 -5.12 -15.85
C ASN A 32 -3.73 -3.85 -15.47
N HIS A 33 -3.08 -2.86 -14.85
CA HIS A 33 -3.72 -1.61 -14.48
C HIS A 33 -4.44 -0.92 -15.66
N TRP A 34 -3.87 -0.99 -16.87
CA TRP A 34 -4.46 -0.41 -18.08
C TRP A 34 -5.36 -1.34 -18.89
N SER A 35 -5.66 -2.55 -18.41
CA SER A 35 -6.60 -3.44 -19.09
C SER A 35 -7.99 -2.82 -19.17
N ALA A 36 -8.74 -3.11 -20.25
CA ALA A 36 -10.11 -2.63 -20.44
C ALA A 36 -11.02 -3.03 -19.27
N GLU A 37 -10.82 -4.23 -18.73
CA GLU A 37 -11.50 -4.72 -17.54
C GLU A 37 -11.25 -3.80 -16.33
N ASN A 38 -9.99 -3.45 -16.07
CA ASN A 38 -9.66 -2.61 -14.92
C ASN A 38 -10.06 -1.14 -15.11
N VAL A 39 -10.17 -0.68 -16.36
CA VAL A 39 -10.80 0.61 -16.66
C VAL A 39 -12.28 0.56 -16.27
N ALA A 40 -13.02 -0.45 -16.72
CA ALA A 40 -14.45 -0.59 -16.41
C ALA A 40 -14.71 -0.69 -14.89
N LEU A 41 -13.88 -1.42 -14.14
CA LEU A 41 -14.00 -1.48 -12.68
C LEU A 41 -13.80 -0.11 -12.01
N ARG A 42 -12.88 0.71 -12.53
CA ARG A 42 -12.69 2.08 -12.01
C ARG A 42 -13.86 2.99 -12.34
N ASP A 43 -14.48 2.82 -13.50
CA ASP A 43 -15.67 3.58 -13.89
C ASP A 43 -16.84 3.29 -12.94
N VAL A 44 -17.03 2.02 -12.57
CA VAL A 44 -17.98 1.64 -11.51
C VAL A 44 -17.64 2.35 -10.20
N VAL A 45 -16.37 2.29 -9.76
CA VAL A 45 -15.94 2.93 -8.51
C VAL A 45 -16.16 4.45 -8.54
N TYR A 46 -15.91 5.14 -9.64
CA TYR A 46 -16.20 6.57 -9.72
C TYR A 46 -17.69 6.89 -9.59
N GLY A 47 -18.57 5.99 -10.03
CA GLY A 47 -20.01 6.11 -9.81
C GLY A 47 -20.43 6.07 -8.33
N LEU A 48 -19.55 5.60 -7.43
CA LEU A 48 -19.84 5.45 -6.00
C LEU A 48 -19.53 6.70 -5.18
N GLU A 49 -18.94 7.75 -5.75
CA GLU A 49 -18.42 8.92 -5.01
C GLU A 49 -19.46 9.60 -4.10
N ASN A 50 -20.74 9.56 -4.49
CA ASN A 50 -21.84 10.16 -3.73
C ASN A 50 -22.83 9.12 -3.18
N LYS A 51 -22.45 7.83 -3.20
CA LYS A 51 -23.31 6.72 -2.78
C LYS A 51 -22.82 6.18 -1.44
N GLU A 52 -23.71 6.08 -0.46
CA GLU A 52 -23.34 5.53 0.85
C GLU A 52 -22.94 4.06 0.74
N TYR A 53 -21.92 3.63 1.50
CA TYR A 53 -21.40 2.27 1.43
C TYR A 53 -22.45 1.18 1.72
N ALA A 54 -23.42 1.47 2.59
CA ALA A 54 -24.52 0.56 2.88
C ALA A 54 -25.39 0.26 1.65
N GLN A 55 -25.46 1.19 0.69
CA GLN A 55 -26.26 1.08 -0.52
C GLN A 55 -25.51 0.39 -1.67
N TRP A 56 -24.23 0.05 -1.48
CA TRP A 56 -23.46 -0.58 -2.54
C TRP A 56 -23.93 -2.01 -2.78
N SER A 57 -24.18 -2.34 -4.06
CA SER A 57 -24.51 -3.70 -4.49
C SER A 57 -23.30 -4.61 -4.31
N GLU A 58 -23.52 -5.93 -4.39
CA GLU A 58 -22.43 -6.89 -4.26
C GLU A 58 -21.40 -6.74 -5.39
N GLU A 59 -21.87 -6.46 -6.61
CA GLU A 59 -21.02 -6.22 -7.78
C GLU A 59 -20.18 -4.94 -7.61
N GLU A 60 -20.77 -3.87 -7.07
CA GLU A 60 -20.06 -2.63 -6.77
C GLU A 60 -18.99 -2.84 -5.69
N ARG A 61 -19.30 -3.62 -4.64
CA ARG A 61 -18.35 -4.00 -3.58
C ARG A 61 -17.22 -4.86 -4.13
N ALA A 62 -17.52 -5.81 -5.02
CA ALA A 62 -16.51 -6.64 -5.67
C ALA A 62 -15.58 -5.79 -6.56
N ALA A 63 -16.14 -4.87 -7.36
CA ALA A 63 -15.36 -3.94 -8.18
C ALA A 63 -14.47 -3.02 -7.32
N ALA A 64 -15.05 -2.44 -6.26
CA ALA A 64 -14.33 -1.62 -5.30
C ALA A 64 -13.16 -2.37 -4.63
N THR A 65 -13.39 -3.62 -4.26
CA THR A 65 -12.36 -4.50 -3.69
C THR A 65 -11.25 -4.76 -4.70
N ALA A 66 -11.59 -5.14 -5.93
CA ALA A 66 -10.61 -5.39 -6.99
C ALA A 66 -9.74 -4.16 -7.29
N VAL A 67 -10.36 -2.98 -7.41
CA VAL A 67 -9.65 -1.70 -7.60
C VAL A 67 -8.73 -1.40 -6.41
N GLY A 68 -9.21 -1.60 -5.18
CA GLY A 68 -8.38 -1.47 -3.99
C GLY A 68 -7.14 -2.37 -4.02
N ILE A 69 -7.27 -3.61 -4.52
CA ILE A 69 -6.17 -4.60 -4.54
C ILE A 69 -5.10 -4.12 -5.50
N GLN A 70 -5.51 -3.67 -6.68
CA GLN A 70 -4.60 -3.16 -7.69
C GLN A 70 -3.83 -1.95 -7.20
N ILE A 71 -4.50 -0.99 -6.56
CA ILE A 71 -3.82 0.20 -6.05
C ILE A 71 -2.88 -0.17 -4.89
N SER A 72 -3.25 -1.15 -4.07
CA SER A 72 -2.35 -1.68 -3.03
C SER A 72 -1.10 -2.31 -3.63
N GLN A 73 -1.23 -3.07 -4.73
CA GLN A 73 -0.08 -3.63 -5.45
C GLN A 73 0.81 -2.53 -6.03
N ILE A 74 0.24 -1.50 -6.65
CA ILE A 74 1.00 -0.33 -7.14
C ILE A 74 1.72 0.35 -5.96
N GLY A 75 1.02 0.56 -4.84
CA GLY A 75 1.60 1.12 -3.62
C GLY A 75 2.76 0.30 -3.08
N PHE A 76 2.67 -1.03 -3.11
CA PHE A 76 3.74 -1.94 -2.74
C PHE A 76 4.96 -1.77 -3.64
N LEU A 77 4.77 -1.75 -4.97
CA LEU A 77 5.85 -1.59 -5.94
C LEU A 77 6.58 -0.26 -5.77
N LEU A 78 5.82 0.83 -5.61
CA LEU A 78 6.38 2.17 -5.41
C LEU A 78 7.08 2.32 -4.06
N ARG A 79 6.56 1.69 -2.99
CA ARG A 79 7.18 1.74 -1.67
C ARG A 79 8.51 1.00 -1.64
N ASN A 80 8.62 -0.09 -2.39
CA ASN A 80 9.82 -0.94 -2.44
C ASN A 80 10.74 -0.61 -3.63
N SER A 81 10.61 0.58 -4.23
CA SER A 81 11.50 1.08 -5.29
C SER A 81 11.57 0.20 -6.55
N TYR A 82 10.48 -0.49 -6.88
CA TYR A 82 10.34 -1.19 -8.17
C TYR A 82 10.07 -0.20 -9.32
N ALA A 83 9.58 1.00 -9.03
CA ALA A 83 9.31 2.08 -9.99
C ALA A 83 9.68 3.45 -9.41
N ASP A 84 9.93 4.43 -10.28
CA ASP A 84 10.16 5.81 -9.84
C ASP A 84 8.88 6.43 -9.26
N ARG A 85 8.96 6.78 -7.98
CA ARG A 85 7.83 7.33 -7.24
C ARG A 85 7.47 8.75 -7.67
N ARG A 86 8.44 9.58 -8.05
CA ARG A 86 8.16 11.00 -8.37
C ARG A 86 7.35 11.09 -9.65
N ALA A 87 7.82 10.43 -10.71
CA ALA A 87 7.11 10.33 -11.98
C ALA A 87 5.68 9.84 -11.76
N PHE A 88 5.48 8.79 -10.96
CA PHE A 88 4.14 8.30 -10.69
C PHE A 88 3.23 9.35 -10.02
N LEU A 89 3.73 10.00 -8.97
CA LEU A 89 2.93 10.99 -8.23
C LEU A 89 2.64 12.24 -9.08
N ASP A 90 3.49 12.56 -10.06
CA ASP A 90 3.27 13.69 -10.94
C ASP A 90 2.06 13.52 -11.86
N PHE A 91 1.77 12.29 -12.29
CA PHE A 91 0.63 12.04 -13.17
C PHE A 91 -0.61 11.57 -12.41
N TRP A 92 -0.44 10.78 -11.35
CA TRP A 92 -1.54 10.01 -10.76
C TRP A 92 -1.86 10.37 -9.30
N SER A 93 -1.25 11.41 -8.73
CA SER A 93 -1.55 11.80 -7.33
C SER A 93 -3.02 12.17 -7.12
N ASN A 94 -3.62 12.96 -8.01
CA ASN A 94 -5.03 13.35 -7.90
C ASN A 94 -5.95 12.13 -7.90
N TRP A 95 -5.66 11.21 -8.82
CA TRP A 95 -6.37 9.97 -9.01
C TRP A 95 -6.31 9.06 -7.76
N CYS A 96 -5.12 8.84 -7.20
CA CYS A 96 -4.95 8.00 -6.01
C CYS A 96 -5.73 8.53 -4.82
N VAL A 97 -5.74 9.85 -4.59
CA VAL A 97 -6.45 10.43 -3.44
C VAL A 97 -7.96 10.29 -3.60
N ARG A 98 -8.49 10.58 -4.80
CA ARG A 98 -9.93 10.47 -5.06
C ARG A 98 -10.42 9.04 -4.84
N LEU A 99 -9.74 8.05 -5.44
CA LEU A 99 -10.10 6.65 -5.24
C LEU A 99 -10.00 6.23 -3.77
N PHE A 100 -8.99 6.69 -3.06
CA PHE A 100 -8.86 6.37 -1.64
C PHE A 100 -10.05 6.91 -0.82
N VAL A 101 -10.52 8.12 -1.12
CA VAL A 101 -11.69 8.69 -0.45
C VAL A 101 -12.94 7.88 -0.73
N ILE A 102 -13.21 7.55 -2.00
CA ILE A 102 -14.38 6.76 -2.39
C ILE A 102 -14.38 5.40 -1.70
N LEU A 103 -13.20 4.75 -1.62
CA LEU A 103 -13.05 3.40 -1.08
C LEU A 103 -12.85 3.37 0.45
N SER A 104 -12.64 4.51 1.09
CA SER A 104 -12.41 4.60 2.54
C SER A 104 -13.49 3.95 3.42
N PRO A 105 -14.82 4.10 3.17
CA PRO A 105 -15.83 3.45 4.00
C PRO A 105 -15.79 1.93 3.88
N MET A 106 -15.51 1.40 2.67
CA MET A 106 -15.31 -0.03 2.46
C MET A 106 -14.09 -0.55 3.22
N ILE A 107 -12.97 0.16 3.15
CA ILE A 107 -11.73 -0.23 3.85
C ILE A 107 -11.96 -0.27 5.37
N ALA A 108 -12.70 0.71 5.91
CA ALA A 108 -13.02 0.77 7.33
C ALA A 108 -13.90 -0.43 7.77
N ASP A 109 -14.96 -0.73 7.03
CA ASP A 109 -15.87 -1.87 7.32
C ASP A 109 -15.16 -3.23 7.19
N LEU A 110 -14.33 -3.42 6.17
CA LEU A 110 -13.59 -4.68 6.01
C LEU A 110 -12.59 -4.91 7.15
N ARG A 111 -11.93 -3.85 7.63
CA ARG A 111 -10.99 -3.95 8.76
C ARG A 111 -11.67 -4.35 10.06
N THR A 112 -12.85 -3.81 10.34
CA THR A 112 -13.61 -4.17 11.54
C THR A 112 -14.12 -5.60 11.46
N ARG A 113 -14.57 -6.05 10.28
CA ARG A 113 -15.07 -7.42 10.09
C ARG A 113 -13.98 -8.48 10.09
N GLN A 114 -12.84 -8.22 9.45
CA GLN A 114 -11.78 -9.22 9.25
C GLN A 114 -10.68 -9.17 10.32
N ASN A 115 -10.74 -8.20 11.25
CA ASN A 115 -9.72 -7.97 12.27
C ASN A 115 -8.28 -7.91 11.70
N SER A 116 -8.14 -7.35 10.49
CA SER A 116 -6.88 -7.29 9.74
C SER A 116 -6.46 -5.83 9.54
N PRO A 117 -5.79 -5.21 10.53
CA PRO A 117 -5.44 -3.78 10.47
C PRO A 117 -4.46 -3.46 9.32
N ASP A 118 -3.65 -4.45 8.91
CA ASP A 118 -2.66 -4.30 7.85
C ASP A 118 -3.24 -4.40 6.43
N GLN A 119 -4.50 -4.84 6.30
CA GLN A 119 -5.17 -4.87 5.01
C GLN A 119 -5.21 -3.44 4.44
N TRP A 120 -4.86 -3.32 3.15
CA TRP A 120 -4.84 -2.05 2.40
C TRP A 120 -3.74 -1.05 2.81
N ILE A 121 -2.77 -1.44 3.67
CA ILE A 121 -1.71 -0.54 4.16
C ILE A 121 -0.91 0.15 3.03
N TYR A 122 -0.68 -0.55 1.91
CA TYR A 122 0.05 0.01 0.77
C TYR A 122 -0.76 1.02 -0.04
N PHE A 123 -2.08 0.83 -0.15
CA PHE A 123 -2.97 1.82 -0.75
C PHE A 123 -3.01 3.07 0.13
N GLU A 124 -3.17 2.93 1.44
CA GLU A 124 -3.13 4.07 2.36
C GLU A 124 -1.81 4.84 2.30
N TRP A 125 -0.69 4.12 2.27
CA TRP A 125 0.62 4.72 2.11
C TRP A 125 0.71 5.53 0.81
N LEU A 126 0.22 4.97 -0.30
CA LEU A 126 0.23 5.63 -1.61
C LEU A 126 -0.67 6.87 -1.61
N ALA A 127 -1.89 6.75 -1.10
CA ALA A 127 -2.85 7.85 -0.99
C ALA A 127 -2.28 9.02 -0.18
N ARG A 128 -1.56 8.76 0.92
CA ARG A 128 -0.90 9.83 1.70
C ARG A 128 0.30 10.44 1.00
N LYS A 129 1.08 9.65 0.26
CA LYS A 129 2.18 10.18 -0.55
C LYS A 129 1.63 11.07 -1.67
N ALA A 130 0.56 10.63 -2.32
CA ALA A 130 -0.19 11.39 -3.31
C ALA A 130 -0.76 12.69 -2.72
N TYR A 131 -1.43 12.63 -1.57
CA TYR A 131 -1.95 13.82 -0.89
C TYR A 131 -0.85 14.84 -0.54
N ARG A 132 0.25 14.38 0.06
CA ARG A 132 1.40 15.27 0.35
C ARG A 132 2.01 15.85 -0.93
N HIS A 133 1.95 15.12 -2.03
CA HIS A 133 2.41 15.57 -3.33
C HIS A 133 1.50 16.66 -3.90
N THR A 134 0.19 16.50 -3.83
CA THR A 134 -0.77 17.52 -4.31
C THR A 134 -0.72 18.81 -3.50
N LEU A 135 -0.46 18.74 -2.19
CA LEU A 135 -0.27 19.93 -1.35
C LEU A 135 0.93 20.80 -1.76
N ARG A 136 1.93 20.21 -2.42
CA ARG A 136 3.11 20.92 -2.93
C ARG A 136 2.87 21.53 -4.32
N ARG A 137 1.73 21.25 -4.95
CA ARG A 137 1.40 21.79 -6.26
C ARG A 137 0.89 23.23 -6.18
N PRO A 138 1.09 24.03 -7.24
CA PRO A 138 0.69 25.43 -7.24
C PRO A 138 -0.81 25.63 -7.02
N TRP A 139 -1.18 26.80 -6.50
CA TRP A 139 -2.52 27.09 -5.98
C TRP A 139 -3.66 26.93 -7.01
N TRP A 140 -3.41 27.16 -8.29
CA TRP A 140 -4.41 26.98 -9.36
C TRP A 140 -4.83 25.51 -9.57
N GLN A 141 -4.02 24.54 -9.10
CA GLN A 141 -4.38 23.11 -9.11
C GLN A 141 -5.04 22.64 -7.81
N ARG A 142 -5.15 23.51 -6.79
CA ARG A 142 -5.68 23.17 -5.44
C ARG A 142 -7.19 23.38 -5.30
N HIS A 143 -7.88 23.95 -6.29
CA HIS A 143 -9.30 24.30 -6.17
C HIS A 143 -10.28 23.11 -6.09
N SER A 144 -9.91 21.91 -6.56
CA SER A 144 -10.76 20.70 -6.47
C SER A 144 -10.65 19.91 -5.14
N TRP A 145 -10.09 20.51 -4.07
CA TRP A 145 -9.49 19.74 -2.95
C TRP A 145 -10.04 19.99 -1.54
N ALA A 146 -10.98 20.93 -1.35
CA ALA A 146 -11.45 21.29 -0.01
C ALA A 146 -12.28 20.18 0.66
N SER A 147 -13.04 19.39 -0.10
CA SER A 147 -13.84 18.26 0.39
C SER A 147 -12.97 17.07 0.81
N LEU A 148 -12.02 16.65 -0.04
CA LEU A 148 -11.13 15.50 0.16
C LEU A 148 -10.29 15.62 1.45
N LYS A 149 -9.83 16.84 1.77
CA LYS A 149 -8.96 17.13 2.93
C LYS A 149 -9.57 16.70 4.27
N ARG A 150 -10.89 16.78 4.45
CA ARG A 150 -11.54 16.40 5.72
C ARG A 150 -11.51 14.90 5.97
N GLN A 151 -11.57 14.08 4.93
CA GLN A 151 -11.63 12.61 5.03
C GLN A 151 -10.24 11.97 5.14
N THR A 152 -9.18 12.61 4.62
CA THR A 152 -7.81 12.06 4.68
C THR A 152 -7.09 12.33 6.00
N HIS A 153 -7.58 13.27 6.82
CA HIS A 153 -6.92 13.74 8.04
C HIS A 153 -6.94 12.74 9.22
N GLN A 154 -7.75 11.68 9.15
CA GLN A 154 -7.91 10.68 10.22
C GLN A 154 -7.09 9.39 10.03
N LEU A 155 -6.20 9.33 9.03
CA LEU A 155 -5.49 8.09 8.70
C LEU A 155 -4.25 7.85 9.61
N PRO A 156 -4.17 6.76 10.39
CA PRO A 156 -3.07 6.46 11.33
C PRO A 156 -1.76 6.10 10.61
N ASP A 157 -0.60 6.65 10.98
CA ASP A 157 0.69 6.42 10.27
C ASP A 157 0.95 4.91 9.98
N PRO A 158 1.09 4.46 8.71
CA PRO A 158 1.36 3.06 8.41
C PRO A 158 2.69 2.57 9.01
N ASP A 159 3.66 3.46 9.25
CA ASP A 159 4.90 3.12 9.95
C ASP A 159 4.66 2.95 11.47
N ALA A 160 3.63 3.61 12.03
CA ALA A 160 3.18 3.40 13.41
C ALA A 160 2.39 2.08 13.59
N LEU A 161 1.59 1.67 12.59
CA LEU A 161 0.88 0.37 12.64
C LEU A 161 1.86 -0.82 12.62
N ARG A 162 2.93 -0.73 11.83
CA ARG A 162 3.97 -1.78 11.77
C ARG A 162 4.77 -1.90 13.06
N SER A 163 5.10 -0.78 13.70
CA SER A 163 5.80 -0.76 14.99
C SER A 163 4.91 -1.23 16.13
N ALA A 164 3.59 -0.99 16.08
CA ALA A 164 2.63 -1.56 17.01
C ALA A 164 2.51 -3.10 16.88
N GLY A 165 2.54 -3.63 15.65
CA GLY A 165 2.57 -5.07 15.37
C GLY A 165 3.87 -5.77 15.81
N GLN A 166 5.02 -5.10 15.63
CA GLN A 166 6.33 -5.60 16.11
C GLN A 166 6.47 -5.58 17.63
N SER A 167 5.80 -4.64 18.32
CA SER A 167 5.84 -4.58 19.79
C SER A 167 5.07 -5.75 20.43
N ARG A 168 4.02 -6.27 19.79
CA ARG A 168 3.27 -7.44 20.29
C ARG A 168 4.04 -8.75 20.16
N THR A 169 4.86 -8.91 19.12
CA THR A 169 5.64 -10.14 18.90
C THR A 169 6.88 -10.23 19.80
N ARG A 170 7.33 -9.12 20.40
CA ARG A 170 8.46 -9.11 21.33
C ARG A 170 8.07 -9.39 22.79
N ALA A 171 6.79 -9.33 23.12
CA ALA A 171 6.30 -9.51 24.48
C ALA A 171 5.97 -10.97 24.85
N THR A 172 6.02 -11.92 23.90
CA THR A 172 5.68 -13.32 24.13
C THR A 172 6.88 -14.29 24.16
N ASP A 173 8.10 -13.81 23.88
CA ASP A 173 9.33 -14.64 23.89
C ASP A 173 10.23 -14.36 25.11
N GLY A 174 9.63 -13.86 26.20
CA GLY A 174 10.36 -13.36 27.36
C GLY A 174 9.85 -13.87 28.70
N ASP A 175 9.41 -15.13 28.80
CA ASP A 175 9.21 -15.75 30.12
C ASP A 175 9.26 -17.28 30.06
N SER A 176 10.46 -17.84 30.22
CA SER A 176 10.69 -19.23 30.67
C SER A 176 12.18 -19.45 30.89
N THR A 177 12.75 -18.88 31.95
CA THR A 177 13.92 -19.48 32.60
C THR A 177 13.81 -19.25 34.10
N THR A 178 12.87 -19.96 34.71
CA THR A 178 12.86 -20.20 36.15
C THR A 178 14.11 -21.01 36.51
N ARG A 179 15.06 -20.32 37.13
CA ARG A 179 16.20 -20.89 37.84
C ARG A 179 15.69 -21.49 39.16
N PRO A 180 15.95 -22.77 39.50
CA PRO A 180 15.81 -23.20 40.87
C PRO A 180 17.10 -22.86 41.62
N GLU A 181 16.93 -22.12 42.72
CA GLU A 181 17.95 -21.91 43.74
C GLU A 181 18.26 -23.22 44.47
N ALA A 182 19.50 -23.30 44.94
CA ALA A 182 19.99 -24.34 45.81
C ALA A 182 19.47 -24.16 47.25
N GLY A 183 19.22 -25.28 47.93
CA GLY A 183 19.05 -25.42 49.39
C GLY A 183 18.95 -26.93 49.67
N GLU A 184 20.04 -27.55 50.13
CA GLU A 184 20.27 -27.98 51.53
C GLU A 184 19.42 -29.19 51.96
N GLU A 185 20.10 -30.30 52.24
CA GLU A 185 20.03 -31.12 53.47
C GLU A 185 20.32 -32.61 53.18
N GLY A 186 21.28 -33.19 53.93
CA GLY A 186 21.47 -34.64 54.09
C GLY A 186 22.87 -35.16 53.79
#